data_AF-A0A355FJP3-F1
#
_entry.id   AF-A0A355FJP3-F1
#
_cell.length_a   1.000
_cell.length_b   1.000
_cell.length_c   1.000
_cell.angle_alpha   90.00
_cell.angle_beta   90.00
_cell.angle_gamma   90.00
#
_symmetry.space_group_name_H-M   'P 1'
#
loop_
_entity.id
_entity.type
_entity.pdbx_description
1 polymer ?
#
loop_
_entity_poly.entity_id
_entity_poly.type
_entity_poly.pdbx_seq_one_letter_code
_entity_poly.pdbx_strand_id
1 'polypeptide(L)' 'MSLAKYRYILTIAEQRSFSKAAETLFVSQPYLSKLVKNIEEELGAEIFDRSSSPLSLTPAGKC' A
#
# COMPACT_ATOMS: atom_id res chain seq x y z
N MET A 1 7.09 13.24 0.27
CA MET A 1 5.95 12.42 0.76
C MET A 1 4.96 13.30 1.53
N SER A 2 3.65 13.17 1.28
CA SER A 2 2.60 13.93 1.99
C SER A 2 1.91 13.04 3.06
N LEU A 3 1.31 13.65 4.08
CA LEU A 3 0.65 12.94 5.19
C LEU A 3 -0.43 11.93 4.70
N ALA A 4 -1.13 12.27 3.61
CA ALA A 4 -2.12 11.39 3.00
C ALA A 4 -1.51 10.09 2.44
N LYS A 5 -0.32 10.15 1.83
CA LYS A 5 0.37 8.96 1.29
C LYS A 5 0.71 7.97 2.41
N TYR A 6 1.18 8.45 3.56
CA TYR A 6 1.49 7.61 4.72
C TYR A 6 0.25 6.92 5.30
N ARG A 7 -0.86 7.65 5.42
CA ARG A 7 -2.13 7.08 5.89
C ARG A 7 -2.61 5.93 4.98
N TYR A 8 -2.44 6.07 3.67
CA TYR A 8 -2.82 5.02 2.73
C TYR A 8 -1.96 3.77 2.89
N ILE A 9 -0.64 3.91 2.99
CA ILE A 9 0.27 2.78 3.22
C ILE A 9 -0.04 2.08 4.56
N LEU A 10 -0.23 2.84 5.63
CA LEU A 10 -0.56 2.29 6.94
C LEU A 10 -1.87 1.50 6.89
N THR A 11 -2.91 2.06 6.26
CA THR A 11 -4.20 1.38 6.14
C THR A 11 -4.07 0.08 5.34
N ILE A 12 -3.27 0.04 4.27
CA ILE A 12 -3.04 -1.19 3.50
C ILE A 12 -2.30 -2.23 4.33
N ALA A 13 -1.28 -1.81 5.12
CA ALA A 13 -0.54 -2.69 6.00
C ALA A 13 -1.41 -3.30 7.10
N GLU A 14 -2.33 -2.51 7.67
CA GLU A 14 -3.30 -2.96 8.67
C GLU A 14 -4.33 -3.92 8.08
N GLN A 15 -4.89 -3.58 6.92
CA GLN A 15 -5.95 -4.38 6.28
C GLN A 15 -5.43 -5.65 5.58
N ARG A 16 -4.13 -5.71 5.29
CA ARG A 16 -3.48 -6.79 4.50
C ARG A 16 -4.22 -7.11 3.20
N SER A 17 -4.85 -6.09 2.61
CA SER A 17 -5.65 -6.21 1.40
C SER A 17 -5.87 -4.83 0.78
N PHE A 18 -5.53 -4.69 -0.50
CA PHE A 18 -5.79 -3.45 -1.25
C PHE A 18 -7.29 -3.14 -1.36
N SER A 19 -8.14 -4.18 -1.54
CA SER A 19 -9.59 -3.99 -1.66
C SER A 19 -10.20 -3.47 -0.36
N LYS A 20 -9.90 -4.11 0.78
CA LYS A 20 -10.39 -3.67 2.10
C LYS A 20 -9.87 -2.28 2.48
N ALA A 21 -8.62 -1.99 2.15
CA ALA A 21 -8.04 -0.67 2.40
C ALA A 21 -8.73 0.42 1.55
N ALA A 22 -9.03 0.13 0.28
CA ALA A 22 -9.75 1.05 -0.59
C ALA A 22 -11.16 1.36 -0.06
N GLU A 23 -11.89 0.34 0.40
CA GLU A 23 -13.18 0.51 1.07
C GLU A 23 -13.08 1.38 2.33
N THR A 24 -12.09 1.10 3.19
CA THR A 24 -11.85 1.84 4.44
C THR A 24 -11.51 3.32 4.18
N LEU A 25 -10.79 3.58 3.09
CA LEU A 25 -10.34 4.91 2.70
C LEU A 25 -11.37 5.65 1.83
N PHE A 26 -12.49 5.02 1.47
CA PHE A 26 -13.50 5.56 0.54
C PHE A 26 -12.90 5.97 -0.81
N VAL A 27 -11.97 5.17 -1.34
CA VAL A 27 -11.35 5.37 -2.66
C VAL A 27 -11.51 4.12 -3.51
N SER A 28 -11.23 4.21 -4.81
CA SER A 28 -11.20 3.02 -5.67
C SER A 28 -9.90 2.23 -5.47
N GLN A 29 -9.99 0.91 -5.51
CA GLN A 29 -8.82 0.03 -5.44
C GLN A 29 -7.80 0.29 -6.57
N PRO A 30 -8.19 0.52 -7.84
CA PRO A 30 -7.24 0.86 -8.91
C PRO A 30 -6.46 2.15 -8.64
N TYR A 31 -7.12 3.16 -8.06
CA TYR A 31 -6.45 4.40 -7.64
C TYR A 31 -5.42 4.11 -6.55
N LEU A 32 -5.80 3.34 -5.52
CA LEU A 32 -4.92 3.01 -4.40
C LEU A 32 -3.70 2.20 -4.85
N SER A 33 -3.89 1.19 -5.71
CA SER A 33 -2.78 0.40 -6.25
C SER A 33 -1.84 1.20 -7.15
N LYS A 34 -2.36 2.15 -7.95
CA LYS A 34 -1.52 3.05 -8.75
C LYS A 34 -0.71 4.00 -7.87
N LEU A 35 -1.34 4.55 -6.83
CA LEU A 35 -0.68 5.44 -5.88
C LEU A 35 0.48 4.73 -5.15
N VAL A 36 0.26 3.50 -4.67
CA VAL A 36 1.32 2.72 -4.03
C VAL A 36 2.43 2.40 -5.01
N LYS A 37 2.11 1.97 -6.24
CA LYS A 37 3.12 1.68 -7.27
C LYS A 37 4.01 2.90 -7.53
N ASN A 38 3.43 4.09 -7.67
CA ASN A 38 4.21 5.32 -7.85
C ASN A 38 5.12 5.61 -6.66
N ILE A 39 4.68 5.32 -5.43
CA ILE A 39 5.53 5.50 -4.23
C ILE A 39 6.68 4.49 -4.22
N GLU A 40 6.41 3.23 -4.55
CA GLU A 40 7.42 2.17 -4.65
C GLU A 40 8.47 2.52 -5.73
N GLU A 41 8.04 3.09 -6.86
CA GLU A 41 8.91 3.61 -7.91
C GLU A 41 9.74 4.83 -7.44
N GLU A 42 9.12 5.80 -6.76
CA GLU A 42 9.80 6.96 -6.16
C GLU A 42 10.87 6.52 -5.13
N LEU A 43 10.63 5.43 -4.39
CA LEU A 43 11.54 4.88 -3.38
C LEU A 43 12.59 3.91 -3.95
N GLY A 44 12.37 3.39 -5.17
CA GLY A 44 13.18 2.33 -5.75
C GLY A 44 13.07 1.00 -5.00
N ALA A 45 11.99 0.79 -4.25
CA ALA A 45 11.78 -0.40 -3.43
C ALA A 45 10.29 -0.74 -3.31
N GLU A 46 9.96 -2.03 -3.42
CA GLU A 46 8.61 -2.52 -3.15
C GLU A 46 8.35 -2.53 -1.64
N ILE A 47 7.17 -2.09 -1.21
CA ILE A 47 6.74 -2.05 0.19
C ILE A 47 5.85 -3.25 0.50
N PHE A 48 5.05 -3.68 -0.47
CA PHE A 48 4.10 -4.78 -0.32
C PHE A 48 4.44 -5.95 -1.25
N ASP A 49 4.49 -7.16 -0.68
CA ASP A 49 4.61 -8.39 -1.44
C ASP A 49 3.23 -8.83 -1.95
N ARG A 50 2.97 -8.56 -3.23
CA ARG A 50 1.70 -8.88 -3.90
C ARG A 50 1.53 -10.35 -4.26
N SER A 51 2.59 -11.16 -4.13
CA SER A 51 2.52 -12.62 -4.34
C SER A 51 1.95 -13.36 -3.12
N SER A 52 1.94 -12.69 -1.96
CA SER A 52 1.42 -13.24 -0.71
C SER A 52 -0.09 -13.02 -0.55
N SER A 53 -0.79 -14.06 -0.09
CA SER A 53 -2.21 -14.00 0.31
C SER A 53 -2.33 -14.60 1.72
N PRO A 54 -2.59 -13.78 2.77
CA PRO A 54 -2.88 -12.35 2.74
C PRO A 54 -1.65 -11.48 2.43
N LEU A 55 -1.89 -10.24 1.96
CA LEU A 55 -0.83 -9.30 1.58
C LEU A 55 0.14 -9.06 2.74
N SER A 56 1.44 -9.07 2.46
CA SER A 56 2.49 -8.88 3.45
C SER A 56 3.44 -7.73 3.08
N LEU A 57 4.19 -7.27 4.07
CA LEU A 57 5.22 -6.24 3.90
C LEU A 57 6.54 -6.89 3.47
N THR A 58 7.20 -6.26 2.51
CA THR A 58 8.60 -6.56 2.14
C THR A 58 9.54 -6.14 3.27
N PRO A 59 10.84 -6.50 3.21
CA PRO A 59 11.83 -5.96 4.15
C PRO A 59 11.82 -4.42 4.18
N ALA A 60 11.73 -3.76 3.02
CA ALA A 60 11.68 -2.30 2.94
C ALA A 60 10.45 -1.70 3.64
N GLY A 61 9.33 -2.43 3.67
CA GLY A 61 8.12 -2.01 4.38
C GLY A 61 8.13 -2.24 5.90
N LYS A 62 9.14 -2.93 6.46
CA LYS A 62 9.25 -3.24 7.90
C LYS A 62 10.20 -2.32 8.67
N CYS A 63 10.99 -1.51 7.95
CA CYS A 63 12.09 -0.70 8.49
C CYS A 63 11.62 0.59 9.18
#